data_AF-A0AAD6I901-F1
#
_entry.id   AF-A0AAD6I901-F1
#
_cell.length_a   1.000
_cell.length_b   1.000
_cell.length_c   1.000
_cell.angle_alpha   90.00
_cell.angle_beta   90.00
_cell.angle_gamma   90.00
#
_symmetry.space_group_name_H-M   'P 1'
#
loop_
_entity.id
_entity.type
_entity.pdbx_description
1 polymer ?
#
loop_
_entity_poly.entity_id
_entity_poly.type
_entity_poly.pdbx_seq_one_letter_code
_entity_poly.pdbx_strand_id
1 'polypeptide(L)'
;MDVESIERALSGKVEIFMRNVGEQISHYDGPKGIGASEENLGLLCRGDPRSELILNLFAGGNGLSLLLNGFTGSLNRLLLPTTIQIQSLSPLAHVRDGSYRTPTYIIHGEKDEVVPCQMSVTFIKEMKARGLDGEVQVVPRRRHIFDLTLKPGDAQWKKWIEPGYQFLFEHLLVEGTGDNNTR
;
A
#
# COMPACT_ATOMS: atom_id res chain seq x y z
N MET A 1 12.66 8.65 27.44
CA MET A 1 11.24 8.96 27.15
C MET A 1 10.43 7.84 27.79
N ASP A 2 9.52 8.12 28.72
CA ASP A 2 8.77 7.05 29.41
C ASP A 2 7.59 6.56 28.54
N VAL A 3 7.07 5.39 28.89
CA VAL A 3 5.98 4.70 28.19
C VAL A 3 4.69 5.53 28.18
N GLU A 4 4.41 6.27 29.27
CA GLU A 4 3.26 7.18 29.36
C GLU A 4 3.34 8.33 28.37
N SER A 5 4.54 8.83 28.08
CA SER A 5 4.78 9.91 27.12
C SER A 5 4.61 9.46 25.67
N ILE A 6 4.98 8.21 25.37
CA ILE A 6 4.74 7.57 24.07
C ILE A 6 3.25 7.27 23.88
N GLU A 7 2.58 6.73 24.91
CA GLU A 7 1.14 6.48 24.90
C GLU A 7 0.33 7.77 24.74
N ARG A 8 0.73 8.88 25.39
CA ARG A 8 0.11 10.21 25.19
C ARG A 8 0.31 10.75 23.77
N ALA A 9 1.52 10.63 23.23
CA ALA A 9 1.82 11.12 21.89
C ALA A 9 1.11 10.32 20.79
N LEU A 10 0.99 8.99 20.99
CA LEU A 10 0.20 8.11 20.12
C LEU A 10 -1.29 8.35 20.31
N SER A 11 -1.78 8.53 21.55
CA SER A 11 -3.18 8.84 21.86
C SER A 11 -3.65 10.12 21.16
N GLY A 12 -2.89 11.21 21.24
CA GLY A 12 -3.27 12.47 20.58
C GLY A 12 -3.26 12.39 19.04
N LYS A 13 -2.33 11.63 18.46
CA LYS A 13 -2.29 11.42 17.00
C LYS A 13 -3.36 10.45 16.52
N VAL A 14 -3.65 9.41 17.30
CA VAL A 14 -4.75 8.46 17.06
C VAL A 14 -6.08 9.19 17.19
N GLU A 15 -6.25 10.08 18.16
CA GLU A 15 -7.48 10.86 18.33
C GLU A 15 -7.70 11.85 17.17
N ILE A 16 -6.64 12.53 16.70
CA ILE A 16 -6.72 13.38 15.48
C ILE A 16 -7.02 12.54 14.24
N PHE A 17 -6.36 11.39 14.10
CA PHE A 17 -6.63 10.46 13.00
C PHE A 17 -8.09 10.01 13.04
N MET A 18 -8.54 9.46 14.16
CA MET A 18 -9.91 8.98 14.39
C MET A 18 -10.97 10.08 14.23
N ARG A 19 -10.66 11.32 14.61
CA ARG A 19 -11.56 12.48 14.41
C ARG A 19 -11.80 12.79 12.94
N ASN A 20 -10.86 12.45 12.06
CA ASN A 20 -10.96 12.64 10.62
C ASN A 20 -11.33 11.35 9.88
N VAL A 21 -11.38 10.19 10.57
CA VAL A 21 -11.91 8.94 10.02
C VAL A 21 -13.43 9.12 9.86
N GLY A 22 -13.85 9.47 8.65
CA GLY A 22 -15.27 9.60 8.30
C GLY A 22 -15.61 10.86 7.51
N GLU A 23 -14.75 11.87 7.50
CA GLU A 23 -14.92 12.98 6.55
C GLU A 23 -14.52 12.52 5.14
N GLN A 24 -15.43 12.70 4.20
CA GLN A 24 -15.19 12.39 2.80
C GLN A 24 -14.09 13.32 2.27
N ILE A 25 -12.87 12.80 2.18
CA ILE A 25 -11.66 13.56 1.80
C ILE A 25 -11.71 13.99 0.31
N SER A 26 -12.70 13.53 -0.45
CA SER A 26 -12.89 13.87 -1.85
C SER A 26 -14.30 14.37 -2.13
N HIS A 27 -14.45 15.36 -3.00
CA HIS A 27 -15.74 15.75 -3.58
C HIS A 27 -16.24 14.73 -4.64
N TYR A 28 -15.75 13.49 -4.59
CA TYR A 28 -16.20 12.42 -5.47
C TYR A 28 -17.45 11.79 -4.87
N ASP A 29 -18.64 12.20 -5.35
CA ASP A 29 -19.90 11.53 -5.05
C ASP A 29 -19.92 10.16 -5.74
N GLY A 30 -19.39 9.15 -5.05
CA GLY A 30 -19.50 7.76 -5.47
C GLY A 30 -20.96 7.32 -5.60
N PRO A 31 -21.23 6.18 -6.25
CA PRO A 31 -22.59 5.66 -6.39
C PRO A 31 -23.27 5.56 -5.02
N LYS A 32 -24.32 6.35 -4.79
CA LYS A 32 -25.04 6.35 -3.51
C LYS A 32 -25.64 4.97 -3.25
N GLY A 33 -25.34 4.39 -2.08
CA GLY A 33 -25.86 3.09 -1.66
C GLY A 33 -24.99 1.88 -2.02
N ILE A 34 -23.87 2.06 -2.72
CA ILE A 34 -22.89 0.99 -2.94
C ILE A 34 -21.66 1.26 -2.06
N GLY A 35 -21.67 0.73 -0.84
CA GLY A 35 -20.48 0.72 0.01
C GLY A 35 -19.34 -0.04 -0.66
N ALA A 36 -18.10 0.32 -0.32
CA ALA A 36 -16.94 -0.46 -0.74
C ALA A 36 -17.07 -1.89 -0.19
N SER A 37 -16.93 -2.88 -1.08
CA SER A 37 -16.95 -4.31 -0.79
C SER A 37 -15.85 -5.00 -1.58
N GLU A 38 -15.57 -6.28 -1.28
CA GLU A 38 -14.65 -7.10 -2.07
C GLU A 38 -15.09 -7.26 -3.56
N GLU A 39 -16.34 -6.91 -3.89
CA GLU A 39 -16.91 -7.01 -5.23
C GLU A 39 -17.03 -5.64 -5.93
N ASN A 40 -16.98 -4.54 -5.19
CA ASN A 40 -17.06 -3.19 -5.73
C ASN A 40 -16.26 -2.24 -4.86
N LEU A 41 -15.26 -1.55 -5.44
CA LEU A 41 -14.48 -0.55 -4.71
C LEU A 41 -15.33 0.63 -4.21
N GLY A 42 -16.58 0.80 -4.66
CA GLY A 42 -17.45 1.94 -4.28
C GLY A 42 -16.96 3.30 -4.79
N LEU A 43 -15.83 3.29 -5.51
CA LEU A 43 -15.06 4.45 -5.94
C LEU A 43 -15.17 4.72 -7.44
N LEU A 44 -15.77 3.82 -8.22
CA LEU A 44 -15.84 3.93 -9.68
C LEU A 44 -17.28 4.04 -10.19
N CYS A 45 -17.51 5.01 -11.06
CA CYS A 45 -18.79 5.27 -11.72
C CYS A 45 -18.56 5.38 -13.23
N ARG A 46 -19.15 4.47 -14.03
CA ARG A 46 -19.04 4.54 -15.49
C ARG A 46 -19.65 5.83 -16.01
N GLY A 47 -18.95 6.49 -16.94
CA GLY A 47 -19.33 7.78 -17.49
C GLY A 47 -18.86 9.01 -16.68
N ASP A 48 -18.36 8.84 -15.45
CA ASP A 48 -17.61 9.93 -14.78
C ASP A 48 -16.18 9.97 -15.34
N PRO A 49 -15.68 11.13 -15.83
CA PRO A 49 -14.36 11.22 -16.47
C PRO A 49 -13.19 10.76 -15.59
N ARG A 50 -13.27 10.91 -14.25
CA ARG A 50 -12.21 10.51 -13.32
C ARG A 50 -12.22 8.99 -13.13
N SER A 51 -13.40 8.39 -13.03
CA SER A 51 -13.56 6.94 -13.02
C SER A 51 -13.14 6.30 -14.33
N GLU A 52 -13.49 6.90 -15.46
CA GLU A 52 -13.06 6.44 -16.77
C GLU A 52 -11.53 6.47 -16.88
N LEU A 53 -10.84 7.48 -16.34
CA LEU A 53 -9.38 7.47 -16.29
C LEU A 53 -8.83 6.26 -15.52
N ILE A 54 -9.36 5.97 -14.33
CA ILE A 54 -8.94 4.82 -13.52
C ILE A 54 -9.28 3.49 -14.21
N LEU A 55 -10.46 3.36 -14.80
CA LEU A 55 -10.87 2.18 -15.55
C LEU A 55 -9.96 1.95 -16.77
N ASN A 56 -9.58 3.03 -17.47
CA ASN A 56 -8.65 2.95 -18.59
C ASN A 56 -7.20 2.67 -18.18
N LEU A 57 -6.81 2.98 -16.93
CA LEU A 57 -5.52 2.58 -16.37
C LEU A 57 -5.41 1.04 -16.29
N PHE A 58 -6.49 0.38 -15.89
CA PHE A 58 -6.54 -1.08 -15.75
C PHE A 58 -6.86 -1.81 -17.07
N ALA A 59 -7.36 -1.10 -18.08
CA ALA A 59 -7.69 -1.68 -19.37
C ALA A 59 -6.45 -1.85 -20.27
N GLY A 60 -6.13 -3.10 -20.62
CA GLY A 60 -5.29 -3.42 -21.80
C GLY A 60 -3.81 -3.07 -21.72
N GLY A 61 -3.24 -2.85 -20.53
CA GLY A 61 -1.81 -2.55 -20.35
C GLY A 61 -1.41 -1.10 -20.66
N ASN A 62 -2.40 -0.22 -20.82
CA ASN A 62 -2.19 1.20 -21.13
C ASN A 62 -1.78 2.04 -19.91
N GLY A 63 -1.96 1.52 -18.70
CA GLY A 63 -1.82 2.31 -17.48
C GLY A 63 -0.45 2.95 -17.32
N LEU A 64 0.63 2.20 -17.57
CA LEU A 64 1.98 2.73 -17.42
C LEU A 64 2.29 3.79 -18.49
N SER A 65 1.79 3.61 -19.70
CA SER A 65 1.88 4.61 -20.78
C SER A 65 1.16 5.90 -20.43
N LEU A 66 -0.06 5.81 -19.87
CA LEU A 66 -0.83 6.97 -19.43
C LEU A 66 -0.14 7.70 -18.28
N LEU A 67 0.37 6.97 -17.28
CA LEU A 67 1.02 7.56 -16.11
C LEU A 67 2.33 8.29 -16.45
N LEU A 68 3.13 7.72 -17.35
CA LEU A 68 4.46 8.24 -17.67
C LEU A 68 4.48 9.24 -18.83
N ASN A 69 3.61 9.07 -19.81
CA ASN A 69 3.61 9.87 -21.04
C ASN A 69 2.38 10.78 -21.18
N GLY A 70 1.42 10.68 -20.26
CA GLY A 70 0.18 11.44 -20.29
C GLY A 70 -0.80 10.96 -21.36
N PHE A 71 -1.97 11.59 -21.40
CA PHE A 71 -2.99 11.32 -22.41
C PHE A 71 -2.78 12.20 -23.65
N THR A 72 -2.63 11.58 -24.82
CA THR A 72 -2.36 12.27 -26.10
C THR A 72 -3.61 12.45 -26.97
N GLY A 73 -4.81 12.27 -26.41
CA GLY A 73 -6.09 12.40 -27.13
C GLY A 73 -6.60 11.10 -27.76
N SER A 74 -5.85 10.00 -27.70
CA SER A 74 -6.30 8.68 -28.19
C SER A 74 -5.57 7.53 -27.50
N LEU A 75 -6.32 6.52 -27.04
CA LEU A 75 -5.76 5.30 -26.42
C LEU A 75 -4.92 4.47 -27.40
N ASN A 76 -5.20 4.53 -28.71
CA ASN A 76 -4.45 3.83 -29.75
C ASN A 76 -3.10 4.49 -30.07
N ARG A 77 -2.79 5.64 -29.45
CA ARG A 77 -1.58 6.43 -29.69
C ARG A 77 -0.74 6.60 -28.42
N LEU A 78 -0.95 5.76 -27.42
CA LEU A 78 -0.18 5.82 -26.20
C LEU A 78 1.24 5.33 -26.47
N LEU A 79 2.21 6.19 -26.19
CA LEU A 79 3.62 5.85 -26.29
C LEU A 79 3.95 4.85 -25.20
N LEU A 80 4.63 3.76 -25.56
CA LEU A 80 5.13 2.81 -24.58
C LEU A 80 6.27 3.46 -23.77
N PRO A 81 6.28 3.32 -22.44
CA PRO A 81 7.38 3.76 -21.61
C PRO A 81 8.69 3.05 -21.98
N THR A 82 9.79 3.79 -21.94
CA THR A 82 11.13 3.22 -22.08
C THR A 82 11.51 2.41 -20.84
N THR A 83 12.44 1.46 -20.98
CA THR A 83 12.97 0.68 -19.85
C THR A 83 13.48 1.57 -18.72
N ILE A 84 14.13 2.69 -19.05
CA ILE A 84 14.65 3.64 -18.05
C ILE A 84 13.51 4.26 -17.24
N GLN A 85 12.43 4.70 -17.90
CA GLN A 85 11.26 5.25 -17.20
C GLN A 85 10.61 4.19 -16.30
N ILE A 86 10.47 2.95 -16.79
CA ILE A 86 9.91 1.84 -15.99
C ILE A 86 10.79 1.57 -14.76
N GLN A 87 12.12 1.49 -14.95
CA GLN A 87 13.07 1.24 -13.87
C GLN A 87 13.04 2.38 -12.83
N SER A 88 12.93 3.63 -13.26
CA SER A 88 12.89 4.79 -12.36
C SER A 88 11.70 4.84 -11.40
N LEU A 89 10.67 4.03 -11.65
CA LEU A 89 9.49 3.91 -10.78
C LEU A 89 9.34 2.51 -10.17
N SER A 90 10.18 1.55 -10.56
CA SER A 90 10.04 0.15 -10.13
C SER A 90 10.70 -0.04 -8.77
N PRO A 91 9.96 -0.33 -7.69
CA PRO A 91 10.58 -0.58 -6.39
C PRO A 91 11.59 -1.73 -6.45
N LEU A 92 11.30 -2.75 -7.27
CA LEU A 92 12.21 -3.89 -7.48
C LEU A 92 13.52 -3.46 -8.16
N ALA A 93 13.48 -2.50 -9.09
CA ALA A 93 14.69 -1.96 -9.69
C ALA A 93 15.52 -1.21 -8.64
N HIS A 94 14.88 -0.42 -7.78
CA HIS A 94 15.55 0.30 -6.68
C HIS A 94 16.12 -0.60 -5.58
N VAL A 95 15.45 -1.72 -5.29
CA VAL A 95 16.07 -2.77 -4.46
C VAL A 95 17.30 -3.31 -5.19
N ARG A 96 17.20 -3.56 -6.50
CA ARG A 96 18.27 -4.13 -7.31
C ARG A 96 19.49 -3.23 -7.53
N ASP A 97 19.33 -1.92 -7.52
CA ASP A 97 20.43 -0.97 -7.62
C ASP A 97 20.95 -0.53 -6.24
N GLY A 98 20.25 -0.87 -5.16
CA GLY A 98 20.65 -0.54 -3.78
C GLY A 98 20.25 0.85 -3.31
N SER A 99 19.42 1.57 -4.07
CA SER A 99 18.85 2.86 -3.68
C SER A 99 17.65 2.72 -2.73
N TYR A 100 16.96 1.57 -2.73
CA TYR A 100 15.91 1.26 -1.77
C TYR A 100 16.51 0.70 -0.47
N ARG A 101 16.22 1.34 0.67
CA ARG A 101 16.76 0.93 2.00
C ARG A 101 15.73 0.84 3.12
N THR A 102 14.48 1.18 2.83
CA THR A 102 13.41 1.20 3.83
C THR A 102 13.02 -0.22 4.23
N PRO A 103 12.94 -0.54 5.54
CA PRO A 103 12.33 -1.78 6.01
C PRO A 103 10.86 -1.90 5.55
N THR A 104 10.45 -3.06 5.05
CA THR A 104 9.14 -3.20 4.40
C THR A 104 8.40 -4.47 4.78
N TYR A 105 7.18 -4.33 5.26
CA TYR A 105 6.25 -5.44 5.48
C TYR A 105 5.11 -5.36 4.46
N ILE A 106 4.80 -6.46 3.78
CA ILE A 106 3.70 -6.55 2.81
C ILE A 106 2.69 -7.59 3.25
N ILE A 107 1.41 -7.24 3.25
CA ILE A 107 0.29 -8.19 3.39
C ILE A 107 -0.36 -8.32 2.01
N HIS A 108 -0.56 -9.55 1.53
CA HIS A 108 -1.08 -9.78 0.18
C HIS A 108 -2.01 -10.99 0.13
N GLY A 109 -3.19 -10.85 -0.47
CA GLY A 109 -4.09 -11.99 -0.73
C GLY A 109 -3.54 -12.95 -1.77
N GLU A 110 -3.54 -14.26 -1.50
CA GLU A 110 -3.05 -15.28 -2.45
C GLU A 110 -3.83 -15.29 -3.78
N LYS A 111 -5.12 -14.95 -3.73
CA LYS A 111 -6.05 -14.94 -4.86
C LYS A 111 -6.39 -13.51 -5.32
N ASP A 112 -5.52 -12.55 -5.02
CA ASP A 112 -5.64 -11.20 -5.56
C ASP A 112 -5.65 -11.26 -7.10
N GLU A 113 -6.79 -10.89 -7.67
CA GLU A 113 -7.03 -10.89 -9.11
C GLU A 113 -6.57 -9.61 -9.82
N VAL A 114 -6.20 -8.58 -9.06
CA VAL A 114 -5.75 -7.27 -9.58
C VAL A 114 -4.22 -7.23 -9.66
N VAL A 115 -3.54 -7.65 -8.59
CA VAL A 115 -2.08 -7.66 -8.49
C VAL A 115 -1.62 -9.07 -8.13
N PRO A 116 -0.78 -9.73 -8.95
CA PRO A 116 -0.27 -11.06 -8.61
C PRO A 116 0.59 -11.04 -7.34
N CYS A 117 0.23 -11.81 -6.32
CA CYS A 117 0.97 -11.87 -5.04
C CYS A 117 2.45 -12.26 -5.18
N GLN A 118 2.82 -12.96 -6.26
CA GLN A 118 4.21 -13.29 -6.58
C GLN A 118 5.09 -12.04 -6.73
N MET A 119 4.53 -10.89 -7.08
CA MET A 119 5.26 -9.62 -7.14
C MET A 119 5.80 -9.23 -5.75
N SER A 120 4.99 -9.34 -4.71
CA SER A 120 5.40 -9.07 -3.32
C SER A 120 6.40 -10.10 -2.81
N VAL A 121 6.18 -11.38 -3.09
CA VAL A 121 7.12 -12.46 -2.73
C VAL A 121 8.49 -12.23 -3.37
N THR A 122 8.51 -11.87 -4.66
CA THR A 122 9.76 -11.59 -5.39
C THR A 122 10.45 -10.35 -4.85
N PHE A 123 9.70 -9.29 -4.56
CA PHE A 123 10.24 -8.05 -4.00
C PHE A 123 10.92 -8.29 -2.64
N ILE A 124 10.24 -8.96 -1.70
CA ILE A 124 10.82 -9.26 -0.38
C ILE A 124 11.99 -10.23 -0.48
N LYS A 125 11.95 -11.23 -1.39
CA LYS A 125 13.10 -12.11 -1.63
C LYS A 125 14.34 -11.32 -2.05
N GLU A 126 14.17 -10.33 -2.94
CA GLU A 126 15.27 -9.50 -3.43
C GLU A 126 15.78 -8.52 -2.37
N MET A 127 14.88 -8.00 -1.52
CA MET A 127 15.28 -7.23 -0.33
C MET A 127 16.15 -8.06 0.62
N LYS A 128 15.68 -9.26 1.01
CA LYS A 128 16.42 -10.16 1.90
C LYS A 128 17.76 -10.58 1.32
N ALA A 129 17.83 -10.86 0.01
CA ALA A 129 19.08 -11.19 -0.67
C ALA A 129 20.14 -10.07 -0.61
N ARG A 130 19.72 -8.84 -0.29
CA ARG A 130 20.57 -7.65 -0.17
C ARG A 130 20.80 -7.21 1.27
N GLY A 131 20.37 -8.03 2.24
CA GLY A 131 20.50 -7.73 3.66
C GLY A 131 19.57 -6.61 4.13
N LEU A 132 18.51 -6.31 3.38
CA LEU A 132 17.46 -5.39 3.83
C LEU A 132 16.41 -6.16 4.63
N ASP A 133 15.87 -5.52 5.66
CA ASP A 133 14.75 -6.08 6.40
C ASP A 133 13.47 -5.96 5.59
N GLY A 134 12.73 -7.06 5.50
CA GLY A 134 11.42 -7.03 4.92
C GLY A 134 10.73 -8.37 5.00
N GLU A 135 9.40 -8.34 5.10
CA GLU A 135 8.57 -9.51 5.30
C GLU A 135 7.34 -9.48 4.40
N VAL A 136 6.82 -10.66 4.08
CA VAL A 136 5.56 -10.80 3.31
C VAL A 136 4.64 -11.81 3.96
N GLN A 137 3.44 -11.36 4.32
CA GLN A 137 2.33 -12.19 4.74
C GLN A 137 1.41 -12.46 3.55
N VAL A 138 1.60 -13.60 2.89
CA VAL A 138 0.64 -14.09 1.90
C VAL A 138 -0.54 -14.72 2.63
N VAL A 139 -1.75 -14.23 2.38
CA VAL A 139 -2.98 -14.67 3.05
C VAL A 139 -3.74 -15.66 2.18
N PRO A 140 -3.88 -16.93 2.61
CA PRO A 140 -4.44 -17.99 1.77
C PRO A 140 -5.87 -17.69 1.32
N ARG A 141 -6.17 -17.97 0.04
CA ARG A 141 -7.51 -17.86 -0.57
C ARG A 141 -8.15 -16.46 -0.53
N ARG A 142 -7.40 -15.42 -0.17
CA ARG A 142 -7.92 -14.03 -0.09
C ARG A 142 -7.71 -13.26 -1.38
N ARG A 143 -8.71 -12.48 -1.76
CA ARG A 143 -8.75 -11.62 -2.95
C ARG A 143 -8.17 -10.24 -2.67
N HIS A 144 -8.19 -9.37 -3.68
CA HIS A 144 -7.90 -7.96 -3.50
C HIS A 144 -8.77 -7.36 -2.39
N ILE A 145 -8.26 -6.38 -1.63
CA ILE A 145 -8.96 -5.62 -0.57
C ILE A 145 -9.70 -6.44 0.51
N PHE A 146 -9.28 -7.70 0.74
CA PHE A 146 -9.92 -8.60 1.72
C PHE A 146 -9.92 -8.05 3.17
N ASP A 147 -9.03 -7.11 3.46
CA ASP A 147 -8.77 -6.55 4.78
C ASP A 147 -9.71 -5.42 5.16
N LEU A 148 -10.48 -4.85 4.22
CA LEU A 148 -11.41 -3.73 4.48
C LEU A 148 -12.45 -3.99 5.57
N THR A 149 -12.80 -5.26 5.78
CA THR A 149 -13.81 -5.65 6.79
C THR A 149 -13.20 -6.08 8.12
N LEU A 150 -11.87 -6.23 8.19
CA LEU A 150 -11.16 -6.71 9.37
C LEU A 150 -10.96 -5.58 10.37
N LYS A 151 -11.22 -5.85 11.65
CA LYS A 151 -11.05 -4.87 12.72
C LYS A 151 -10.10 -5.36 13.81
N PRO A 152 -9.35 -4.45 14.47
CA PRO A 152 -8.60 -4.80 15.68
C PRO A 152 -9.48 -5.55 16.68
N GLY A 153 -8.99 -6.68 17.16
CA GLY A 153 -9.74 -7.60 18.02
C GLY A 153 -10.23 -8.86 17.31
N ASP A 154 -10.52 -8.79 16.01
CA ASP A 154 -10.94 -9.96 15.22
C ASP A 154 -9.81 -10.99 15.14
N ALA A 155 -10.17 -12.27 15.19
CA ALA A 155 -9.19 -13.35 15.09
C ALA A 155 -8.39 -13.31 13.77
N GLN A 156 -9.05 -12.92 12.67
CA GLN A 156 -8.39 -12.79 11.36
C GLN A 156 -7.50 -11.56 11.29
N TRP A 157 -7.89 -10.44 11.89
CA TRP A 157 -7.07 -9.24 11.98
C TRP A 157 -5.79 -9.52 12.78
N LYS A 158 -5.93 -10.14 13.96
CA LYS A 158 -4.78 -10.54 14.79
C LYS A 158 -3.84 -11.48 14.06
N LYS A 159 -4.39 -12.39 13.26
CA LYS A 159 -3.60 -13.37 12.52
C LYS A 159 -2.85 -12.76 11.33
N TRP A 160 -3.44 -11.83 10.60
CA TRP A 160 -2.93 -11.42 9.28
C TRP A 160 -2.47 -9.97 9.19
N ILE A 161 -3.01 -9.09 10.04
CA ILE A 161 -2.78 -7.64 9.97
C ILE A 161 -1.87 -7.18 11.10
N GLU A 162 -2.13 -7.64 12.33
CA GLU A 162 -1.35 -7.29 13.53
C GLU A 162 0.17 -7.50 13.38
N PRO A 163 0.68 -8.59 12.74
CA PRO A 163 2.12 -8.76 12.59
C PRO A 163 2.80 -7.66 11.77
N GLY A 164 2.08 -7.05 10.81
CA GLY A 164 2.60 -5.93 10.04
C GLY A 164 2.75 -4.66 10.89
N TYR A 165 1.81 -4.40 11.80
CA TYR A 165 1.93 -3.31 12.77
C TYR A 165 3.08 -3.55 13.75
N GLN A 166 3.23 -4.78 14.23
CA GLN A 166 4.33 -5.15 15.11
C GLN A 166 5.69 -4.89 14.44
N PHE A 167 5.86 -5.29 13.18
CA PHE A 167 7.05 -4.99 12.39
C PHE A 167 7.34 -3.48 12.32
N LEU A 168 6.31 -2.66 12.08
CA LEU A 168 6.47 -1.20 12.03
C LEU A 168 6.89 -0.63 13.40
N PHE A 169 6.29 -1.10 14.49
CA PHE A 169 6.64 -0.64 15.84
C PHE A 169 8.07 -1.01 16.22
N GLU A 170 8.50 -2.22 15.90
CA GLU A 170 9.90 -2.64 16.12
C GLU A 170 10.90 -1.75 15.38
N HIS A 171 10.56 -1.26 14.19
CA HIS A 171 11.43 -0.37 13.42
C HIS A 171 11.35 1.10 13.85
N LEU A 172 10.21 1.55 14.38
CA LEU A 172 10.02 2.95 14.80
C LEU A 172 10.43 3.21 16.25
N LEU A 173 10.36 2.20 17.13
CA LEU A 173 10.64 2.36 18.56
C LEU A 173 12.13 2.21 18.92
N VAL A 174 12.99 1.89 17.94
CA VAL A 174 14.44 1.70 18.15
C VAL A 174 15.22 3.02 18.20
N GLU A 175 14.63 4.18 17.88
CA GLU A 175 15.30 5.49 18.03
C GLU A 175 15.33 6.05 19.48
N GLY A 176 14.89 5.28 20.48
CA GLY A 176 14.75 5.75 21.87
C GLY A 176 15.86 5.36 22.87
N THR A 177 16.82 4.52 22.50
CA THR A 177 17.85 4.02 23.44
C THR A 177 19.25 4.20 22.90
N GLY A 178 19.77 5.42 22.95
CA GLY A 178 21.17 5.73 22.67
C GLY A 178 21.60 6.99 23.42
N ASP A 179 22.56 6.80 24.33
CA ASP A 179 23.34 7.79 25.07
C ASP A 179 22.71 8.49 26.28
N ASN A 180 22.60 7.72 27.37
CA ASN A 180 23.11 8.21 28.65
C ASN A 180 24.23 7.25 29.11
N ASN A 181 25.47 7.75 29.05
CA ASN A 181 26.61 7.45 29.94
C ASN A 181 27.92 7.14 29.18
N THR A 182 28.76 8.16 28.99
CA THR A 182 30.19 8.02 29.32
C THR A 182 30.73 9.36 29.86
N ARG A 183 30.94 9.37 31.18
CA ARG A 183 31.96 10.09 31.99
C ARG A 183 32.45 11.47 31.57
#